data_AF-A0A060S687-F1
#
_entry.id   AF-A0A060S687-F1
#
_cell.length_a   1.000
_cell.length_b   1.000
_cell.length_c   1.000
_cell.angle_alpha   90.00
_cell.angle_beta   90.00
_cell.angle_gamma   90.00
#
_symmetry.space_group_name_H-M   'P 1'
#
loop_
_entity.id
_entity.type
_entity.pdbx_description
1 polymer ?
#
loop_
_entity_poly.entity_id
_entity_poly.type
_entity_poly.pdbx_seq_one_letter_code
_entity_poly.pdbx_strand_id
1 'polypeptide(L)'
;MSSVLSLPYDVLREILTGLSAVDVLSFLRVSRRLYYPLIDDDSTWHTFCARYGVADPSAFGRRSFRTIYGRLLHRYGALLGPWCSDYPCRGNIVEFRLVPDNWLRGGEWIMIGEVWEFKRKAHSQPEYPCYTEFVQIGFTLPKRATRQTANDVHISWHLRSERDLGFLVHNGIPPPWVRMDGNGRLATPSLHVIAPSDQKVATDVDHILNINEMFPTVPWYDAVRGVPRLPQEGPPPLKKESSSRWYDSWSDHAVHYVPGVAKPAAIAFFPPPAGKECDVRVNGLHNPPHYFSIYFEHAVSRYYPLRHPEKMGDDPASSEWRAETLEGLWLGDYGVHGTECLFLEYDAVESVVRAWKITGDAHVPRGVCSWEIELKRPTSDFGPSRRSYEGQGTLAPRGFV
;
A
#
# COMPACT_ATOMS: atom_id res chain seq x y z
N MET A 1 34.66 -8.00 37.23
CA MET A 1 33.80 -8.26 36.05
C MET A 1 33.67 -6.95 35.28
N SER A 2 34.02 -6.93 34.00
CA SER A 2 33.82 -5.76 33.14
C SER A 2 32.31 -5.52 32.98
N SER A 3 31.86 -4.31 33.27
CA SER A 3 30.46 -3.92 33.12
C SER A 3 30.21 -3.48 31.67
N VAL A 4 29.01 -3.69 31.14
CA VAL A 4 28.59 -3.07 29.87
C VAL A 4 28.76 -1.54 29.92
N LEU A 5 28.64 -0.92 31.10
CA LEU A 5 28.87 0.51 31.31
C LEU A 5 30.33 0.95 31.14
N SER A 6 31.27 0.00 31.09
CA SER A 6 32.71 0.26 30.85
C SER A 6 33.12 0.08 29.39
N LEU A 7 32.18 -0.28 28.50
CA LEU A 7 32.47 -0.40 27.08
C LEU A 7 32.67 1.00 26.45
N PRO A 8 33.60 1.14 25.48
CA PRO A 8 33.71 2.34 24.67
C PRO A 8 32.40 2.64 23.93
N TYR A 9 32.14 3.93 23.70
CA TYR A 9 30.92 4.40 23.02
C TYR A 9 30.69 3.72 21.67
N ASP A 10 31.74 3.55 20.85
CA ASP A 10 31.62 2.94 19.52
C ASP A 10 31.18 1.47 19.58
N VAL A 11 31.65 0.73 20.59
CA VAL A 11 31.25 -0.67 20.81
C VAL A 11 29.80 -0.74 21.27
N LEU A 12 29.38 0.17 22.16
CA LEU A 12 27.98 0.27 22.57
C LEU A 12 27.08 0.58 21.37
N ARG A 13 27.48 1.53 20.53
CA ARG A 13 26.74 1.89 19.32
C ARG A 13 26.56 0.70 18.38
N GLU A 14 27.63 -0.06 18.13
CA GLU A 14 27.57 -1.27 17.28
C GLU A 14 26.67 -2.36 17.89
N ILE A 15 26.65 -2.50 19.22
CA ILE A 15 25.68 -3.40 19.86
C ILE A 15 24.24 -2.91 19.62
N LEU A 16 23.99 -1.61 19.71
CA LEU A 16 22.66 -1.03 19.52
C LEU A 16 22.15 -1.15 18.08
N THR A 17 23.03 -1.16 17.06
CA THR A 17 22.60 -1.30 15.65
C THR A 17 21.98 -2.67 15.36
N GLY A 18 22.38 -3.71 16.12
CA GLY A 18 21.82 -5.05 16.06
C GLY A 18 20.49 -5.24 16.79
N LEU A 19 20.01 -4.23 17.53
CA LEU A 19 18.79 -4.33 18.33
C LEU A 19 17.57 -3.72 17.63
N SER A 20 16.37 -4.14 18.05
CA SER A 20 15.14 -3.42 17.70
C SER A 20 15.08 -2.10 18.47
N ALA A 21 14.36 -1.10 17.96
CA ALA A 21 14.21 0.18 18.67
C ALA A 21 13.54 0.03 20.05
N VAL A 22 12.69 -0.98 20.22
CA VAL A 22 12.06 -1.30 21.52
C VAL A 22 13.10 -1.83 22.50
N ASP A 23 14.00 -2.68 22.03
CA ASP A 23 15.09 -3.24 22.85
C ASP A 23 16.12 -2.17 23.19
N VAL A 24 16.45 -1.28 22.25
CA VAL A 24 17.29 -0.10 22.52
C VAL A 24 16.67 0.75 23.62
N LEU A 25 15.40 1.11 23.53
CA LEU A 25 14.73 1.88 24.59
C LEU A 25 14.74 1.14 25.93
N SER A 26 14.51 -0.16 25.92
CA SER A 26 14.50 -0.98 27.13
C SER A 26 15.88 -1.03 27.77
N PHE A 27 16.93 -1.22 26.96
CA PHE A 27 18.33 -1.20 27.37
C PHE A 27 18.75 0.17 27.94
N LEU A 28 18.44 1.26 27.25
CA LEU A 28 18.76 2.62 27.69
C LEU A 28 18.09 2.96 29.04
N ARG A 29 16.89 2.44 29.29
CA ARG A 29 16.15 2.67 30.55
C ARG A 29 16.76 1.98 31.76
N VAL A 30 17.66 1.01 31.59
CA VAL A 30 18.30 0.27 32.69
C VAL A 30 19.22 1.17 33.53
N SER A 31 19.81 2.21 32.95
CA SER A 31 20.75 3.08 33.64
C SER A 31 20.68 4.52 33.16
N ARG A 32 20.66 5.48 34.09
CA ARG A 32 20.76 6.92 33.79
C ARG A 32 22.05 7.27 33.02
N ARG A 33 23.14 6.52 33.25
CA ARG A 33 24.42 6.72 32.54
C ARG A 33 24.36 6.36 31.07
N LEU A 34 23.48 5.44 30.68
CA LEU A 34 23.23 5.08 29.29
C LEU A 34 22.14 5.96 28.70
N TYR A 35 21.07 6.20 29.47
CA TYR A 35 19.91 6.93 29.02
C TYR A 35 20.25 8.32 28.51
N TYR A 36 20.80 9.22 29.35
CA TYR A 36 20.95 10.62 28.96
C TYR A 36 21.90 10.86 27.77
N PRO A 37 23.06 10.17 27.67
CA PRO A 37 23.96 10.39 26.54
C PRO A 37 23.46 9.79 25.23
N LEU A 38 22.73 8.67 25.27
CA LEU A 38 22.39 7.89 24.07
C LEU A 38 20.96 8.09 23.60
N ILE A 39 20.05 8.53 24.47
CA ILE A 39 18.64 8.68 24.08
C ILE A 39 18.46 9.79 23.03
N ASP A 40 19.26 10.85 23.11
CA ASP A 40 19.23 11.99 22.19
C ASP A 40 20.38 11.95 21.17
N ASP A 41 21.12 10.85 21.11
CA ASP A 41 22.16 10.63 20.11
C ASP A 41 21.53 10.27 18.75
N ASP A 42 21.65 11.20 17.80
CA ASP A 42 21.12 11.04 16.45
C ASP A 42 21.73 9.86 15.70
N SER A 43 22.98 9.46 15.99
CA SER A 43 23.62 8.34 15.30
C SER A 43 22.96 6.99 15.64
N THR A 44 22.45 6.85 16.88
CA THR A 44 21.67 5.70 17.32
C THR A 44 20.36 5.59 16.53
N TRP A 45 19.62 6.70 16.39
CA TRP A 45 18.30 6.72 15.75
C TRP A 45 18.34 6.76 14.22
N HIS A 46 19.41 7.31 13.64
CA HIS A 46 19.63 7.37 12.19
C HIS A 46 19.46 5.99 11.54
N THR A 47 20.02 4.94 12.14
CA THR A 47 19.95 3.57 11.59
C THR A 47 18.51 3.05 11.43
N PHE A 48 17.61 3.46 12.33
CA PHE A 48 16.20 3.09 12.26
C PHE A 48 15.42 3.91 11.23
N CYS A 49 15.78 5.18 11.04
CA CYS A 49 15.21 6.05 10.01
C CYS A 49 15.69 5.69 8.59
N ALA A 50 16.97 5.32 8.45
CA ALA A 50 17.60 4.98 7.18
C ALA A 50 16.93 3.79 6.49
N ARG A 51 16.37 2.83 7.27
CA ARG A 51 15.57 1.70 6.74
C ARG A 51 14.33 2.14 5.97
N TYR A 52 13.86 3.37 6.19
CA TYR A 52 12.73 3.98 5.50
C TYR A 52 13.17 5.07 4.51
N GLY A 53 14.45 5.08 4.12
CA GLY A 53 15.01 6.09 3.20
C GLY A 53 15.25 7.47 3.83
N VAL A 54 15.12 7.61 5.15
CA VAL A 54 15.34 8.90 5.82
C VAL A 54 16.78 9.00 6.30
N ALA A 55 17.63 9.63 5.47
CA ALA A 55 19.04 9.87 5.76
C ALA A 55 19.34 11.30 6.25
N ASP A 56 18.44 12.26 5.99
CA ASP A 56 18.59 13.66 6.40
C ASP A 56 17.36 14.13 7.20
N PRO A 57 17.53 14.53 8.48
CA PRO A 57 16.42 15.01 9.30
C PRO A 57 15.99 16.44 8.95
N SER A 58 16.79 17.18 8.18
CA SER A 58 16.49 18.58 7.81
C SER A 58 15.17 18.69 7.04
N ALA A 59 14.85 17.67 6.26
CA ALA A 59 13.61 17.47 5.53
C ALA A 59 12.36 17.51 6.41
N PHE A 60 12.46 17.21 7.71
CA PHE A 60 11.33 17.16 8.64
C PHE A 60 11.30 18.36 9.59
N GLY A 61 11.66 19.55 9.10
CA GLY A 61 11.64 20.77 9.90
C GLY A 61 12.69 20.77 11.01
N ARG A 62 13.88 20.17 10.74
CA ARG A 62 15.00 20.04 11.69
C ARG A 62 14.66 19.25 12.97
N ARG A 63 13.71 18.33 12.92
CA ARG A 63 13.41 17.39 14.02
C ARG A 63 14.52 16.33 14.10
N SER A 64 14.90 15.92 15.31
CA SER A 64 15.90 14.85 15.50
C SER A 64 15.43 13.51 14.92
N PHE A 65 16.37 12.62 14.59
CA PHE A 65 16.01 11.27 14.10
C PHE A 65 15.16 10.51 15.11
N ARG A 66 15.43 10.70 16.41
CA ARG A 66 14.60 10.16 17.50
C ARG A 66 13.14 10.57 17.36
N THR A 67 12.89 11.84 17.07
CA THR A 67 11.53 12.38 16.96
C THR A 67 10.84 11.83 15.72
N ILE A 68 11.54 11.84 14.58
CA ILE A 68 11.06 11.29 13.31
C ILE A 68 10.71 9.81 13.47
N TYR A 69 11.63 9.01 13.98
CA TYR A 69 11.38 7.59 14.20
C TYR A 69 10.27 7.36 15.22
N GLY A 70 10.42 7.88 16.44
CA GLY A 70 9.54 7.55 17.55
C GLY A 70 8.09 8.00 17.36
N ARG A 71 7.85 9.11 16.64
CA ARG A 71 6.51 9.68 16.46
C ARG A 71 5.87 9.29 15.13
N LEU A 72 6.65 9.20 14.05
CA LEU A 72 6.14 8.92 12.71
C LEU A 72 6.46 7.49 12.27
N LEU A 73 7.74 7.16 12.06
CA LEU A 73 8.13 5.90 11.38
C LEU A 73 7.91 4.64 12.22
N HIS A 74 8.09 4.70 13.54
CA HIS A 74 7.82 3.56 14.42
C HIS A 74 6.34 3.14 14.35
N ARG A 75 5.43 4.12 14.25
CA ARG A 75 3.99 3.88 14.22
C ARG A 75 3.48 3.56 12.82
N TYR A 76 3.91 4.33 11.83
CA TYR A 76 3.36 4.32 10.47
C TYR A 76 4.32 3.81 9.41
N GLY A 77 5.61 3.62 9.71
CA GLY A 77 6.63 3.30 8.71
C GLY A 77 6.36 2.01 7.94
N ALA A 78 5.68 1.02 8.54
CA ALA A 78 5.25 -0.18 7.84
C ALA A 78 4.28 0.08 6.68
N LEU A 79 3.60 1.25 6.65
CA LEU A 79 2.77 1.68 5.53
C LEU A 79 3.57 1.91 4.25
N LEU A 80 4.85 2.27 4.33
CA LEU A 80 5.62 2.66 3.15
C LEU A 80 5.71 1.53 2.12
N GLY A 81 5.54 1.90 0.84
CA GLY A 81 5.47 0.99 -0.29
C GLY A 81 4.04 0.66 -0.73
N PRO A 82 3.90 -0.22 -1.74
CA PRO A 82 2.60 -0.55 -2.34
C PRO A 82 1.83 -1.60 -1.54
N TRP A 83 0.52 -1.55 -1.61
CA TRP A 83 -0.44 -2.45 -0.96
C TRP A 83 -1.53 -2.81 -1.95
N CYS A 84 -1.92 -4.08 -2.02
CA CYS A 84 -3.01 -4.54 -2.89
C CYS A 84 -4.25 -4.90 -2.07
N SER A 85 -5.43 -4.66 -2.64
CA SER A 85 -6.71 -4.90 -1.97
C SER A 85 -7.26 -6.30 -2.24
N ASP A 86 -8.00 -6.84 -1.27
CA ASP A 86 -8.89 -7.98 -1.50
C ASP A 86 -10.26 -7.56 -2.03
N TYR A 87 -10.36 -6.48 -2.81
CA TYR A 87 -11.61 -6.09 -3.45
C TYR A 87 -12.01 -7.03 -4.61
N PRO A 88 -13.18 -7.70 -4.57
CA PRO A 88 -13.62 -8.72 -5.52
C PRO A 88 -13.35 -8.44 -7.01
N CYS A 89 -12.96 -9.49 -7.75
CA CYS A 89 -12.52 -9.48 -9.15
C CYS A 89 -11.36 -8.51 -9.45
N ARG A 90 -11.60 -7.22 -9.32
CA ARG A 90 -10.73 -6.15 -9.83
C ARG A 90 -9.52 -5.87 -8.96
N GLY A 91 -9.68 -5.90 -7.63
CA GLY A 91 -8.64 -5.43 -6.73
C GLY A 91 -8.40 -3.93 -6.86
N ASN A 92 -7.39 -3.46 -6.15
CA ASN A 92 -6.92 -2.09 -6.20
C ASN A 92 -5.52 -2.00 -5.59
N ILE A 93 -4.77 -0.96 -5.92
CA ILE A 93 -3.45 -0.71 -5.34
C ILE A 93 -3.46 0.67 -4.68
N VAL A 94 -2.94 0.72 -3.46
CA VAL A 94 -2.55 1.97 -2.81
C VAL A 94 -1.06 1.95 -2.51
N GLU A 95 -0.43 3.10 -2.50
CA GLU A 95 0.98 3.24 -2.20
C GLU A 95 1.20 4.36 -1.21
N PHE A 96 2.10 4.12 -0.24
CA PHE A 96 2.53 5.18 0.66
C PHE A 96 3.98 5.54 0.42
N ARG A 97 4.25 6.85 0.34
CA ARG A 97 5.57 7.39 0.02
C ARG A 97 5.89 8.55 0.95
N LEU A 98 7.19 8.76 1.19
CA LEU A 98 7.68 9.98 1.82
C LEU A 98 7.99 11.00 0.73
N VAL A 99 7.33 12.16 0.79
CA VAL A 99 7.50 13.24 -0.21
C VAL A 99 7.51 14.61 0.48
N PRO A 100 8.14 15.63 -0.12
CA PRO A 100 8.00 17.00 0.35
C PRO A 100 6.54 17.47 0.23
N ASP A 101 6.00 18.07 1.29
CA ASP A 101 4.67 18.67 1.28
C ASP A 101 4.68 19.98 0.50
N ASN A 102 4.23 19.90 -0.75
CA ASN A 102 4.13 21.05 -1.65
C ASN A 102 2.99 22.03 -1.27
N TRP A 103 2.17 21.72 -0.25
CA TRP A 103 0.92 22.44 0.00
C TRP A 103 0.92 23.23 1.29
N LEU A 104 1.21 22.58 2.42
CA LEU A 104 0.87 23.13 3.74
C LEU A 104 2.09 23.41 4.62
N ARG A 105 3.19 22.69 4.41
CA ARG A 105 4.37 22.74 5.29
C ARG A 105 5.61 23.29 4.62
N GLY A 106 5.47 23.98 3.49
CA GLY A 106 6.61 24.63 2.82
C GLY A 106 7.73 23.66 2.46
N GLY A 107 7.38 22.44 2.03
CA GLY A 107 8.33 21.41 1.62
C GLY A 107 8.80 20.47 2.74
N GLU A 108 8.31 20.58 3.98
CA GLU A 108 8.59 19.54 4.98
C GLU A 108 8.08 18.18 4.49
N TRP A 109 8.87 17.14 4.70
CA TRP A 109 8.52 15.79 4.30
C TRP A 109 7.36 15.24 5.12
N ILE A 110 6.46 14.55 4.41
CA ILE A 110 5.29 13.88 4.96
C ILE A 110 5.15 12.51 4.30
N MET A 111 4.42 11.63 4.97
CA MET A 111 3.94 10.41 4.33
C MET A 111 2.62 10.71 3.63
N ILE A 112 2.52 10.42 2.35
CA ILE A 112 1.27 10.47 1.59
C ILE A 112 0.79 9.05 1.31
N GLY A 113 -0.52 8.87 1.18
CA GLY A 113 -1.12 7.67 0.59
C GLY A 113 -1.84 8.04 -0.69
N GLU A 114 -1.57 7.29 -1.74
CA GLU A 114 -2.12 7.48 -3.08
C GLU A 114 -2.77 6.19 -3.59
N VAL A 115 -3.83 6.33 -4.38
CA VAL A 115 -4.44 5.21 -5.10
C VAL A 115 -3.97 5.20 -6.54
N TRP A 116 -3.68 4.01 -7.06
CA TRP A 116 -3.31 3.80 -8.45
C TRP A 116 -4.58 3.69 -9.31
N GLU A 117 -4.76 4.62 -10.24
CA GLU A 117 -5.89 4.63 -11.16
C GLU A 117 -5.47 4.32 -12.60
N PHE A 118 -5.98 3.21 -13.13
CA PHE A 118 -5.81 2.83 -14.54
C PHE A 118 -7.00 3.33 -15.37
N LYS A 119 -6.72 4.02 -16.48
CA LYS A 119 -7.76 4.43 -17.43
C LYS A 119 -8.31 3.20 -18.16
N ARG A 120 -9.62 3.17 -18.37
CA ARG A 120 -10.33 2.13 -19.14
C ARG A 120 -10.34 2.33 -20.66
N LYS A 121 -9.59 3.30 -21.17
CA LYS A 121 -9.61 3.59 -22.60
C LYS A 121 -8.81 2.51 -23.32
N ALA A 122 -9.35 2.01 -24.43
CA ALA A 122 -8.66 1.05 -25.29
C ALA A 122 -7.46 1.74 -25.95
N HIS A 123 -6.30 1.65 -25.31
CA HIS A 123 -5.03 2.19 -25.79
C HIS A 123 -4.17 1.06 -26.33
N SER A 124 -3.33 1.36 -27.33
CA SER A 124 -2.48 0.36 -27.99
C SER A 124 -1.35 -0.19 -27.11
N GLN A 125 -1.19 0.29 -25.88
CA GLN A 125 -0.08 -0.03 -24.97
C GLN A 125 -0.54 0.08 -23.51
N PRO A 126 0.13 -0.61 -22.57
CA PRO A 126 -0.14 -0.43 -21.14
C PRO A 126 0.16 1.01 -20.71
N GLU A 127 -0.68 1.57 -19.84
CA GLU A 127 -0.53 2.93 -19.32
C GLU A 127 -0.06 2.92 -17.87
N TYR A 128 0.86 3.84 -17.54
CA TYR A 128 1.18 4.11 -16.14
C TYR A 128 -0.06 4.56 -15.37
N PRO A 129 -0.21 4.13 -14.10
CA PRO A 129 -1.32 4.57 -13.27
C PRO A 129 -1.25 6.09 -13.08
N CYS A 130 -2.42 6.70 -12.94
CA CYS A 130 -2.51 8.04 -12.38
C CYS A 130 -2.68 7.94 -10.87
N TYR A 131 -2.04 8.85 -10.16
CA TYR A 131 -2.03 8.84 -8.70
C TYR A 131 -3.03 9.86 -8.17
N THR A 132 -3.88 9.40 -7.26
CA THR A 132 -4.80 10.26 -6.51
C THR A 132 -4.43 10.17 -5.04
N GLU A 133 -3.84 11.24 -4.51
CA GLU A 133 -3.49 11.38 -3.09
C GLU A 133 -4.78 11.50 -2.27
N PHE A 134 -4.96 10.59 -1.31
CA PHE A 134 -6.16 10.51 -0.49
C PHE A 134 -5.92 10.76 1.01
N VAL A 135 -4.67 10.66 1.46
CA VAL A 135 -4.31 10.82 2.87
C VAL A 135 -2.89 11.38 3.01
N GLN A 136 -2.68 12.19 4.05
CA GLN A 136 -1.39 12.65 4.51
C GLN A 136 -1.19 12.29 5.98
N ILE A 137 0.02 11.86 6.34
CA ILE A 137 0.45 11.55 7.70
C ILE A 137 1.74 12.32 7.96
N GLY A 138 1.69 13.26 8.89
CA GLY A 138 2.83 14.13 9.17
C GLY A 138 2.71 14.86 10.50
N PHE A 139 3.74 15.60 10.88
CA PHE A 139 3.79 16.35 12.16
C PHE A 139 2.70 17.42 12.27
N THR A 140 2.54 18.15 13.38
CA THR A 140 1.58 19.28 13.39
C THR A 140 2.07 20.42 12.49
N LEU A 141 1.15 21.04 11.75
CA LEU A 141 1.47 22.18 10.88
C LEU A 141 2.07 23.33 11.70
N PRO A 142 3.10 24.05 11.20
CA PRO A 142 3.70 25.17 11.91
C PRO A 142 2.69 26.23 12.38
N LYS A 143 1.67 26.52 11.56
CA LYS A 143 0.61 27.49 11.88
C LYS A 143 -0.32 27.07 13.04
N ARG A 144 -0.41 25.77 13.34
CA ARG A 144 -1.23 25.20 14.42
C ARG A 144 -0.36 24.63 15.56
N ALA A 145 0.94 24.57 15.36
CA ALA A 145 1.87 23.97 16.30
C ALA A 145 2.04 24.88 17.53
N THR A 146 1.85 24.29 18.70
CA THR A 146 2.33 24.86 19.96
C THR A 146 3.67 24.20 20.30
N ARG A 147 4.38 24.72 21.29
CA ARG A 147 5.60 24.05 21.80
C ARG A 147 5.35 22.60 22.25
N GLN A 148 4.13 22.30 22.69
CA GLN A 148 3.75 20.96 23.16
C GLN A 148 3.34 20.04 22.00
N THR A 149 2.67 20.59 20.99
CA THR A 149 2.07 19.82 19.90
C THR A 149 2.92 19.77 18.64
N ALA A 150 3.99 20.57 18.50
CA ALA A 150 4.80 20.63 17.27
C ALA A 150 5.34 19.26 16.78
N ASN A 151 5.48 18.29 17.68
CA ASN A 151 5.97 16.94 17.39
C ASN A 151 4.87 15.87 17.37
N ASP A 152 3.60 16.26 17.51
CA ASP A 152 2.48 15.35 17.33
C ASP A 152 2.31 15.02 15.85
N VAL A 153 1.88 13.80 15.57
CA VAL A 153 1.64 13.32 14.21
C VAL A 153 0.14 13.18 13.99
N HIS A 154 -0.35 13.74 12.90
CA HIS A 154 -1.75 13.77 12.51
C HIS A 154 -1.95 13.09 11.16
N ILE A 155 -3.16 12.55 10.97
CA ILE A 155 -3.64 12.01 9.70
C ILE A 155 -4.69 12.98 9.18
N SER A 156 -4.47 13.52 7.98
CA SER A 156 -5.44 14.37 7.28
C SER A 156 -5.89 13.70 5.99
N TRP A 157 -7.18 13.80 5.68
CA TRP A 157 -7.81 13.18 4.52
C TRP A 157 -8.25 14.23 3.51
N HIS A 158 -8.01 13.97 2.23
CA HIS A 158 -8.44 14.82 1.12
C HIS A 158 -8.47 13.99 -0.15
N LEU A 159 -8.85 14.58 -1.29
CA LEU A 159 -8.65 13.97 -2.59
C LEU A 159 -7.90 14.97 -3.46
N ARG A 160 -6.73 14.59 -3.96
CA ARG A 160 -5.93 15.41 -4.87
C ARG A 160 -5.42 14.53 -6.01
N SER A 161 -5.85 14.85 -7.22
CA SER A 161 -5.29 14.25 -8.43
C SER A 161 -4.36 15.27 -9.09
N GLU A 162 -3.23 14.81 -9.64
CA GLU A 162 -2.34 15.66 -10.45
C GLU A 162 -3.08 16.35 -11.61
N ARG A 163 -4.16 15.73 -12.12
CA ARG A 163 -4.98 16.26 -13.23
C ARG A 163 -5.79 17.50 -12.84
N ASP A 164 -6.27 17.57 -11.61
CA ASP A 164 -7.10 18.69 -11.13
C ASP A 164 -6.25 19.91 -10.75
N LEU A 165 -4.92 19.75 -10.68
CA LEU A 165 -3.99 20.82 -10.31
C LEU A 165 -3.93 21.93 -11.36
N GLY A 166 -3.99 21.59 -12.65
CA GLY A 166 -3.89 22.56 -13.73
C GLY A 166 -5.08 23.51 -13.80
N PHE A 167 -6.29 23.01 -13.60
CA PHE A 167 -7.51 23.81 -13.79
C PHE A 167 -7.77 24.81 -12.65
N LEU A 168 -7.35 24.48 -11.42
CA LEU A 168 -7.70 25.25 -10.22
C LEU A 168 -6.69 26.37 -9.91
N VAL A 169 -5.39 26.15 -10.17
CA VAL A 169 -4.34 27.13 -9.88
C VAL A 169 -4.44 28.37 -10.79
N HIS A 170 -4.91 28.21 -12.03
CA HIS A 170 -5.03 29.33 -12.98
C HIS A 170 -6.12 30.35 -12.63
N ASN A 171 -7.08 30.02 -11.75
CA ASN A 171 -8.21 30.90 -11.45
C ASN A 171 -8.09 31.65 -10.11
N GLY A 172 -6.95 31.55 -9.41
CA GLY A 172 -6.78 32.20 -8.10
C GLY A 172 -7.72 31.69 -7.00
N ILE A 173 -8.43 30.58 -7.26
CA ILE A 173 -9.29 29.90 -6.30
C ILE A 173 -8.37 28.96 -5.50
N PRO A 174 -8.18 29.15 -4.18
CA PRO A 174 -7.45 28.17 -3.38
C PRO A 174 -8.15 26.81 -3.56
N PRO A 175 -7.41 25.72 -3.85
CA PRO A 175 -8.02 24.44 -4.19
C PRO A 175 -9.06 24.07 -3.12
N PRO A 176 -10.34 23.88 -3.48
CA PRO A 176 -11.45 23.79 -2.53
C PRO A 176 -11.38 22.57 -1.59
N TRP A 177 -10.37 21.72 -1.75
CA TRP A 177 -10.20 20.42 -1.09
C TRP A 177 -9.15 20.42 0.03
N VAL A 178 -8.51 21.55 0.32
CA VAL A 178 -7.59 21.67 1.48
C VAL A 178 -8.41 21.95 2.74
N ARG A 179 -9.25 21.00 3.13
CA ARG A 179 -9.93 21.03 4.43
C ARG A 179 -9.19 20.11 5.38
N MET A 180 -8.24 20.73 6.08
CA MET A 180 -7.69 20.18 7.30
C MET A 180 -8.85 19.96 8.29
N ASP A 181 -9.16 18.70 8.55
CA ASP A 181 -9.59 18.22 9.86
C ASP A 181 -9.28 19.26 10.96
N GLY A 182 -10.32 19.93 11.47
CA GLY A 182 -10.06 20.98 12.45
C GLY A 182 -11.24 21.81 12.93
N ASN A 183 -12.33 21.90 12.16
CA ASN A 183 -13.56 22.49 12.69
C ASN A 183 -14.54 21.44 13.24
N GLY A 184 -14.24 20.14 13.09
CA GLY A 184 -15.08 19.03 13.58
C GLY A 184 -16.46 18.94 12.92
N ARG A 185 -16.72 19.71 11.85
CA ARG A 185 -18.05 19.81 11.24
C ARG A 185 -18.34 18.66 10.28
N LEU A 186 -17.32 18.14 9.61
CA LEU A 186 -17.45 17.06 8.64
C LEU A 186 -16.88 15.77 9.21
N ALA A 187 -17.52 14.66 8.86
CA ALA A 187 -16.96 13.37 9.17
C ALA A 187 -15.75 13.09 8.28
N THR A 188 -14.75 12.40 8.82
CA THR A 188 -13.56 12.00 8.08
C THR A 188 -13.52 10.48 7.95
N PRO A 189 -12.86 9.96 6.90
CA PRO A 189 -12.47 8.56 6.87
C PRO A 189 -11.52 8.21 8.02
N SER A 190 -11.27 6.92 8.21
CA SER A 190 -10.32 6.43 9.19
C SER A 190 -9.49 5.25 8.67
N LEU A 191 -8.26 5.15 9.17
CA LEU A 191 -7.31 4.07 8.86
C LEU A 191 -7.29 3.10 10.05
N HIS A 192 -7.54 1.83 9.75
CA HIS A 192 -7.60 0.76 10.75
C HIS A 192 -6.65 -0.37 10.38
N VAL A 193 -6.15 -1.09 11.38
CA VAL A 193 -5.44 -2.35 11.19
C VAL A 193 -6.41 -3.48 11.54
N ILE A 194 -6.66 -4.35 10.57
CA ILE A 194 -7.51 -5.51 10.74
C ILE A 194 -6.64 -6.69 11.16
N ALA A 195 -7.01 -7.34 12.26
CA ALA A 195 -6.34 -8.51 12.79
C ALA A 195 -6.41 -9.70 11.80
N PRO A 196 -5.48 -10.67 11.90
CA PRO A 196 -5.58 -11.92 11.16
C PRO A 196 -6.94 -12.58 11.38
N SER A 197 -7.52 -13.13 10.31
CA SER A 197 -8.84 -13.74 10.35
C SER A 197 -8.98 -14.80 9.27
N ASP A 198 -9.69 -15.87 9.59
CA ASP A 198 -10.14 -16.91 8.67
C ASP A 198 -11.49 -16.58 8.02
N GLN A 199 -11.97 -15.34 8.12
CA GLN A 199 -13.25 -14.94 7.54
C GLN A 199 -13.07 -14.33 6.15
N LYS A 200 -13.90 -14.81 5.21
CA LYS A 200 -14.12 -14.19 3.91
C LYS A 200 -15.50 -13.54 3.84
N VAL A 201 -15.58 -12.51 3.01
CA VAL A 201 -16.84 -11.90 2.62
C VAL A 201 -17.46 -12.78 1.56
N ALA A 202 -18.70 -13.20 1.79
CA ALA A 202 -19.49 -14.00 0.86
C ALA A 202 -20.82 -13.34 0.55
N THR A 203 -21.35 -13.66 -0.62
CA THR A 203 -22.67 -13.24 -1.10
C THR A 203 -23.47 -14.46 -1.55
N ASP A 204 -24.79 -14.36 -1.59
CA ASP A 204 -25.64 -15.47 -2.06
C ASP A 204 -25.38 -15.85 -3.53
N VAL A 205 -24.74 -14.96 -4.29
CA VAL A 205 -24.35 -15.16 -5.70
C VAL A 205 -22.91 -15.65 -5.86
N ASP A 206 -22.20 -15.99 -4.77
CA ASP A 206 -20.79 -16.43 -4.84
C ASP A 206 -20.57 -17.66 -5.72
N HIS A 207 -21.55 -18.56 -5.79
CA HIS A 207 -21.54 -19.72 -6.66
C HIS A 207 -21.46 -19.35 -8.17
N ILE A 208 -21.88 -18.13 -8.52
CA ILE A 208 -21.78 -17.58 -9.88
C ILE A 208 -20.41 -16.96 -10.12
N LEU A 209 -19.84 -16.30 -9.09
CA LEU A 209 -18.64 -15.48 -9.24
C LEU A 209 -17.34 -16.27 -9.11
N ASN A 210 -17.35 -17.40 -8.40
CA ASN A 210 -16.18 -18.26 -8.14
C ASN A 210 -14.89 -17.44 -7.85
N ILE A 211 -15.03 -16.39 -7.03
CA ILE A 211 -13.92 -15.47 -6.75
C ILE A 211 -12.94 -16.22 -5.86
N ASN A 212 -11.81 -16.61 -6.44
CA ASN A 212 -10.71 -17.17 -5.69
C ASN A 212 -10.30 -16.20 -4.58
N GLU A 213 -10.21 -16.72 -3.36
CA GLU A 213 -9.73 -15.94 -2.23
C GLU A 213 -8.23 -15.69 -2.36
N MET A 214 -7.80 -14.53 -1.86
CA MET A 214 -6.41 -14.11 -1.84
C MET A 214 -5.70 -14.76 -0.64
N PHE A 215 -4.66 -15.57 -0.87
CA PHE A 215 -4.02 -16.39 0.17
C PHE A 215 -2.54 -16.10 0.37
N PRO A 216 -2.01 -16.33 1.60
CA PRO A 216 -0.72 -15.79 2.03
C PRO A 216 0.53 -16.50 1.47
N THR A 217 0.39 -17.60 0.73
CA THR A 217 1.54 -18.32 0.11
C THR A 217 1.91 -17.78 -1.26
N VAL A 218 1.25 -16.71 -1.70
CA VAL A 218 1.50 -16.08 -2.99
C VAL A 218 2.79 -15.26 -2.97
N PRO A 219 3.58 -15.31 -4.04
CA PRO A 219 4.90 -14.69 -4.10
C PRO A 219 4.86 -13.16 -4.07
N TRP A 220 3.71 -12.54 -4.26
CA TRP A 220 3.58 -11.09 -4.21
C TRP A 220 3.40 -10.55 -2.78
N TYR A 221 3.05 -11.37 -1.79
CA TYR A 221 2.78 -10.91 -0.43
C TYR A 221 4.07 -10.63 0.36
N ASP A 222 4.18 -9.46 0.97
CA ASP A 222 5.34 -9.08 1.79
C ASP A 222 5.09 -9.43 3.27
N ALA A 223 5.46 -10.66 3.63
CA ALA A 223 5.32 -11.17 5.00
C ALA A 223 6.26 -10.47 6.00
N VAL A 224 7.31 -9.79 5.54
CA VAL A 224 8.35 -9.20 6.41
C VAL A 224 7.94 -7.78 6.84
N ARG A 225 7.30 -7.02 5.96
CA ARG A 225 6.93 -5.61 6.22
C ARG A 225 5.93 -5.45 7.36
N GLY A 226 4.98 -6.38 7.48
CA GLY A 226 3.93 -6.35 8.50
C GLY A 226 2.94 -5.19 8.33
N VAL A 227 2.27 -4.83 9.42
CA VAL A 227 1.25 -3.75 9.48
C VAL A 227 1.71 -2.62 10.40
N PRO A 228 1.20 -1.37 10.22
CA PRO A 228 1.52 -0.28 11.13
C PRO A 228 1.13 -0.61 12.57
N ARG A 229 1.83 0.01 13.53
CA ARG A 229 1.64 -0.22 14.97
C ARG A 229 0.42 0.56 15.50
N LEU A 230 -0.73 0.23 14.95
CA LEU A 230 -2.03 0.70 15.40
C LEU A 230 -2.76 -0.46 16.13
N PRO A 231 -3.77 -0.15 16.96
CA PRO A 231 -4.64 -1.17 17.52
C PRO A 231 -5.20 -2.07 16.41
N GLN A 232 -5.14 -3.38 16.61
CA GLN A 232 -5.75 -4.33 15.69
C GLN A 232 -7.21 -4.55 16.06
N GLU A 233 -8.07 -4.55 15.06
CA GLU A 233 -9.51 -4.70 15.19
C GLU A 233 -9.98 -5.98 14.48
N GLY A 234 -11.16 -6.48 14.85
CA GLY A 234 -11.77 -7.60 14.14
C GLY A 234 -12.17 -7.23 12.70
N PRO A 235 -12.69 -8.19 11.93
CA PRO A 235 -13.21 -7.94 10.59
C PRO A 235 -14.22 -6.78 10.58
N PRO A 236 -14.19 -5.91 9.55
CA PRO A 236 -15.09 -4.76 9.45
C PRO A 236 -16.56 -5.17 9.58
N PRO A 237 -17.42 -4.46 10.34
CA PRO A 237 -18.83 -4.77 10.33
C PRO A 237 -19.41 -4.62 8.92
N LEU A 238 -20.13 -5.65 8.46
CA LEU A 238 -20.89 -5.58 7.22
C LEU A 238 -22.11 -4.71 7.48
N LYS A 239 -22.20 -3.58 6.77
CA LYS A 239 -23.35 -2.68 6.90
C LYS A 239 -24.57 -3.36 6.29
N LYS A 240 -25.53 -3.76 7.13
CA LYS A 240 -26.90 -4.00 6.70
C LYS A 240 -27.54 -2.62 6.53
N GLU A 241 -27.49 -2.04 5.34
CA GLU A 241 -28.33 -0.89 5.09
C GLU A 241 -29.78 -1.34 5.15
N SER A 242 -30.60 -0.67 5.97
CA SER A 242 -32.05 -0.71 5.85
C SER A 242 -32.41 0.08 4.59
N SER A 243 -32.20 -0.51 3.42
CA SER A 243 -32.63 0.09 2.16
C SER A 243 -34.16 0.21 2.20
N SER A 244 -34.62 1.46 2.09
CA SER A 244 -36.04 1.81 2.04
C SER A 244 -36.45 2.17 0.61
N ARG A 245 -35.78 1.62 -0.40
CA ARG A 245 -35.96 2.03 -1.80
C ARG A 245 -36.52 0.88 -2.62
N TRP A 246 -37.61 1.17 -3.31
CA TRP A 246 -38.48 0.26 -4.06
C TRP A 246 -37.82 -0.58 -5.18
N TYR A 247 -36.50 -0.49 -5.38
CA TYR A 247 -35.71 -1.37 -6.24
C TYR A 247 -35.16 -2.61 -5.51
N ASP A 248 -35.56 -2.84 -4.26
CA ASP A 248 -34.92 -3.79 -3.33
C ASP A 248 -35.09 -5.29 -3.59
N SER A 249 -35.83 -5.73 -4.63
CA SER A 249 -36.00 -7.18 -4.86
C SER A 249 -34.74 -7.86 -5.43
N TRP A 250 -33.72 -7.10 -5.84
CA TRP A 250 -32.44 -7.61 -6.34
C TRP A 250 -31.25 -7.33 -5.40
N SER A 251 -31.44 -6.53 -4.34
CA SER A 251 -30.40 -6.14 -3.37
C SER A 251 -30.48 -6.88 -2.03
N ASP A 252 -31.41 -7.82 -1.87
CA ASP A 252 -31.51 -8.68 -0.68
C ASP A 252 -30.39 -9.76 -0.60
N HIS A 253 -29.37 -9.65 -1.47
CA HIS A 253 -28.18 -10.48 -1.39
C HIS A 253 -27.35 -10.06 -0.18
N ALA A 254 -27.61 -10.74 0.94
CA ALA A 254 -26.96 -10.44 2.19
C ALA A 254 -25.47 -10.75 2.09
N VAL A 255 -24.64 -9.72 2.06
CA VAL A 255 -23.19 -9.87 2.28
C VAL A 255 -23.00 -10.35 3.72
N HIS A 256 -22.33 -11.48 3.90
CA HIS A 256 -22.06 -12.04 5.22
C HIS A 256 -20.63 -12.60 5.30
N TYR A 257 -20.11 -12.73 6.52
CA TYR A 257 -18.85 -13.42 6.74
C TYR A 257 -19.07 -14.92 6.81
N VAL A 258 -18.28 -15.67 6.07
CA VAL A 258 -18.21 -17.14 6.15
C VAL A 258 -16.77 -17.56 6.42
N PRO A 259 -16.56 -18.78 6.98
CA PRO A 259 -15.23 -19.36 7.04
C PRO A 259 -14.59 -19.43 5.65
N GLY A 260 -13.33 -19.03 5.58
CA GLY A 260 -12.46 -19.04 4.41
C GLY A 260 -11.06 -19.45 4.84
N VAL A 261 -10.05 -19.10 4.06
CA VAL A 261 -8.67 -19.36 4.48
C VAL A 261 -8.17 -18.23 5.37
N ALA A 262 -7.25 -18.59 6.26
CA ALA A 262 -6.55 -17.66 7.11
C ALA A 262 -5.87 -16.55 6.29
N LYS A 263 -6.26 -15.31 6.58
CA LYS A 263 -5.67 -14.09 6.04
C LYS A 263 -4.82 -13.42 7.11
N PRO A 264 -3.62 -12.91 6.75
CA PRO A 264 -2.79 -12.17 7.69
C PRO A 264 -3.42 -10.81 8.03
N ALA A 265 -2.79 -10.09 8.97
CA ALA A 265 -3.21 -8.74 9.29
C ALA A 265 -3.12 -7.83 8.06
N ALA A 266 -4.03 -6.86 7.97
CA ALA A 266 -4.19 -5.96 6.84
C ALA A 266 -4.47 -4.53 7.31
N ILE A 267 -4.40 -3.56 6.39
CA ILE A 267 -4.95 -2.21 6.63
C ILE A 267 -6.30 -2.06 5.94
N ALA A 268 -7.15 -1.20 6.46
CA ALA A 268 -8.44 -0.89 5.87
C ALA A 268 -8.77 0.60 6.02
N PHE A 269 -9.45 1.15 5.00
CA PHE A 269 -9.91 2.53 4.98
C PHE A 269 -11.41 2.55 5.14
N PHE A 270 -11.88 3.07 6.27
CA PHE A 270 -13.31 3.14 6.55
C PHE A 270 -13.86 4.47 6.05
N PRO A 271 -14.98 4.44 5.32
CA PRO A 271 -15.66 5.67 4.95
C PRO A 271 -16.17 6.37 6.22
N PRO A 272 -16.42 7.68 6.14
CA PRO A 272 -17.08 8.41 7.20
C PRO A 272 -18.42 7.77 7.61
N PRO A 273 -18.88 7.93 8.87
CA PRO A 273 -20.17 7.40 9.30
C PRO A 273 -21.32 7.82 8.38
N ALA A 274 -22.24 6.88 8.14
CA ALA A 274 -23.40 7.12 7.29
C ALA A 274 -24.24 8.31 7.79
N GLY A 275 -24.79 9.09 6.85
CA GLY A 275 -25.60 10.27 7.16
C GLY A 275 -24.82 11.49 7.64
N LYS A 276 -23.49 11.42 7.76
CA LYS A 276 -22.65 12.58 8.04
C LYS A 276 -22.09 13.16 6.74
N GLU A 277 -22.08 14.48 6.66
CA GLU A 277 -21.49 15.21 5.54
C GLU A 277 -19.98 14.99 5.52
N CYS A 278 -19.44 14.65 4.35
CA CYS A 278 -18.01 14.44 4.14
C CYS A 278 -17.60 14.85 2.72
N ASP A 279 -16.47 15.54 2.63
CA ASP A 279 -15.86 15.97 1.37
C ASP A 279 -15.02 14.86 0.70
N VAL A 280 -14.69 13.79 1.45
CA VAL A 280 -13.83 12.68 1.00
C VAL A 280 -14.67 11.41 0.81
N ARG A 281 -14.96 11.08 -0.45
CA ARG A 281 -15.67 9.84 -0.81
C ARG A 281 -14.69 8.73 -1.19
N VAL A 282 -14.25 7.99 -0.18
CA VAL A 282 -13.29 6.87 -0.28
C VAL A 282 -13.81 5.72 -1.15
N ASN A 283 -15.09 5.37 -1.07
CA ASN A 283 -15.62 4.17 -1.75
C ASN A 283 -15.36 4.16 -3.27
N GLY A 284 -15.55 5.29 -3.95
CA GLY A 284 -15.34 5.37 -5.40
C GLY A 284 -13.88 5.22 -5.83
N LEU A 285 -12.95 5.52 -4.92
CA LEU A 285 -11.51 5.44 -5.15
C LEU A 285 -10.97 4.04 -4.83
N HIS A 286 -11.45 3.45 -3.73
CA HIS A 286 -10.92 2.19 -3.21
C HIS A 286 -11.61 0.95 -3.81
N ASN A 287 -12.87 1.07 -4.20
CA ASN A 287 -13.69 0.00 -4.76
C ASN A 287 -14.08 0.35 -6.20
N PRO A 288 -13.14 0.24 -7.17
CA PRO A 288 -13.36 0.71 -8.52
C PRO A 288 -14.53 -0.07 -9.18
N PRO A 289 -15.47 0.62 -9.86
CA PRO A 289 -16.70 0.00 -10.32
C PRO A 289 -16.44 -1.09 -11.36
N HIS A 290 -17.16 -2.21 -11.25
CA HIS A 290 -17.18 -3.30 -12.23
C HIS A 290 -18.54 -3.97 -12.22
N TYR A 291 -18.77 -4.91 -13.14
CA TYR A 291 -20.08 -5.52 -13.33
C TYR A 291 -20.67 -6.15 -12.05
N PHE A 292 -19.82 -6.64 -11.13
CA PHE A 292 -20.24 -7.26 -9.88
C PHE A 292 -20.05 -6.36 -8.64
N SER A 293 -19.63 -5.09 -8.81
CA SER A 293 -19.38 -4.21 -7.65
C SER A 293 -20.64 -3.92 -6.84
N ILE A 294 -21.81 -4.03 -7.45
CA ILE A 294 -23.10 -3.81 -6.80
C ILE A 294 -23.31 -4.73 -5.59
N TYR A 295 -22.73 -5.92 -5.59
CA TYR A 295 -22.84 -6.88 -4.49
C TYR A 295 -21.85 -6.61 -3.35
N PHE A 296 -20.87 -5.73 -3.58
CA PHE A 296 -19.76 -5.50 -2.65
C PHE A 296 -19.57 -4.02 -2.30
N GLU A 297 -20.50 -3.14 -2.67
CA GLU A 297 -20.37 -1.70 -2.48
C GLU A 297 -20.23 -1.29 -1.01
N HIS A 298 -20.75 -2.11 -0.10
CA HIS A 298 -20.68 -1.91 1.35
C HIS A 298 -19.52 -2.65 2.02
N ALA A 299 -18.79 -3.50 1.28
CA ALA A 299 -17.65 -4.21 1.81
C ALA A 299 -16.44 -3.26 1.90
N VAL A 300 -15.84 -3.19 3.08
CA VAL A 300 -14.57 -2.47 3.30
C VAL A 300 -13.43 -3.38 2.85
N SER A 301 -12.70 -2.93 1.83
CA SER A 301 -11.55 -3.66 1.30
C SER A 301 -10.40 -3.71 2.31
N ARG A 302 -9.77 -4.89 2.44
CA ARG A 302 -8.54 -5.11 3.19
C ARG A 302 -7.36 -4.97 2.23
N TYR A 303 -6.32 -4.29 2.66
CA TYR A 303 -5.10 -4.05 1.91
C TYR A 303 -3.94 -4.80 2.55
N TYR A 304 -3.18 -5.51 1.72
CA TYR A 304 -2.08 -6.36 2.13
C TYR A 304 -0.78 -5.82 1.55
N PRO A 305 0.33 -5.91 2.29
CA PRO A 305 1.59 -5.40 1.82
C PRO A 305 2.08 -6.16 0.58
N LEU A 306 2.34 -5.41 -0.49
CA LEU A 306 2.81 -5.94 -1.76
C LEU A 306 4.34 -5.89 -1.80
N ARG A 307 4.97 -7.01 -2.16
CA ARG A 307 6.40 -7.08 -2.41
C ARG A 307 6.75 -6.20 -3.59
N HIS A 308 7.80 -5.43 -3.41
CA HIS A 308 8.33 -4.55 -4.43
C HIS A 308 9.86 -4.63 -4.38
N PRO A 309 10.45 -5.73 -4.91
CA PRO A 309 11.89 -5.87 -4.90
C PRO A 309 12.50 -4.76 -5.77
N GLU A 310 13.40 -3.97 -5.18
CA GLU A 310 14.20 -3.00 -5.94
C GLU A 310 15.24 -3.76 -6.76
N LYS A 311 14.86 -4.14 -7.98
CA LYS A 311 15.74 -4.78 -8.96
C LYS A 311 15.87 -3.88 -10.18
N MET A 312 17.10 -3.66 -10.63
CA MET A 312 17.34 -3.10 -11.95
C MET A 312 17.06 -4.20 -12.97
N GLY A 313 16.15 -3.95 -13.91
CA GLY A 313 15.84 -4.90 -14.98
C GLY A 313 17.02 -5.04 -15.94
N ASP A 314 17.22 -6.25 -16.46
CA ASP A 314 18.16 -6.49 -17.57
C ASP A 314 17.42 -6.27 -18.90
N ASP A 315 18.11 -5.74 -19.92
CA ASP A 315 17.58 -5.69 -21.28
C ASP A 315 17.23 -7.12 -21.76
N PRO A 316 15.97 -7.44 -22.11
CA PRO A 316 15.58 -8.76 -22.59
C PRO A 316 16.34 -9.26 -23.82
N ALA A 317 16.90 -8.34 -24.62
CA ALA A 317 17.74 -8.65 -25.78
C ALA A 317 19.21 -8.93 -25.41
N SER A 318 19.62 -8.64 -24.18
CA SER A 318 20.99 -8.88 -23.70
C SER A 318 21.32 -10.38 -23.68
N SER A 319 22.56 -10.73 -24.02
CA SER A 319 23.09 -12.08 -23.81
C SER A 319 23.10 -12.48 -22.34
N GLU A 320 23.32 -11.48 -21.47
CA GLU A 320 23.40 -11.64 -20.01
C GLU A 320 22.03 -11.62 -19.32
N TRP A 321 20.93 -11.56 -20.09
CA TRP A 321 19.59 -11.53 -19.52
C TRP A 321 19.29 -12.77 -18.67
N ARG A 322 18.66 -12.54 -17.53
CA ARG A 322 18.31 -13.55 -16.53
C ARG A 322 16.84 -13.44 -16.15
N ALA A 323 16.13 -14.56 -16.06
CA ALA A 323 14.70 -14.57 -15.74
C ALA A 323 14.39 -14.01 -14.34
N GLU A 324 15.35 -14.12 -13.41
CA GLU A 324 15.33 -13.56 -12.07
C GLU A 324 15.11 -12.03 -12.06
N THR A 325 15.44 -11.35 -13.15
CA THR A 325 15.26 -9.90 -13.32
C THR A 325 13.84 -9.50 -13.70
N LEU A 326 13.00 -10.47 -14.10
CA LEU A 326 11.57 -10.23 -14.33
C LEU A 326 10.77 -10.14 -13.03
N GLU A 327 11.32 -10.59 -11.89
CA GLU A 327 10.57 -10.61 -10.64
C GLU A 327 10.25 -9.18 -10.17
N GLY A 328 8.96 -8.86 -10.03
CA GLY A 328 8.50 -7.52 -9.66
C GLY A 328 7.12 -7.18 -10.20
N LEU A 329 6.75 -5.91 -10.11
CA LEU A 329 5.48 -5.41 -10.65
C LEU A 329 5.61 -5.04 -12.12
N TRP A 330 4.61 -5.43 -12.90
CA TRP A 330 4.51 -5.15 -14.33
C TRP A 330 3.11 -4.66 -14.69
N LEU A 331 3.02 -3.81 -15.71
CA LEU A 331 1.76 -3.32 -16.23
C LEU A 331 1.48 -3.98 -17.58
N GLY A 332 0.37 -4.71 -17.70
CA GLY A 332 -0.05 -5.37 -18.93
C GLY A 332 -1.33 -4.79 -19.51
N ASP A 333 -1.44 -4.67 -20.84
CA ASP A 333 -2.68 -4.31 -21.52
C ASP A 333 -3.55 -5.55 -21.78
N TYR A 334 -4.68 -5.64 -21.08
CA TYR A 334 -5.68 -6.70 -21.20
C TYR A 334 -6.87 -6.29 -22.09
N GLY A 335 -6.62 -5.42 -23.06
CA GLY A 335 -7.55 -5.09 -24.15
C GLY A 335 -8.76 -4.29 -23.67
N VAL A 336 -9.95 -4.88 -23.70
CA VAL A 336 -11.19 -4.21 -23.27
C VAL A 336 -11.22 -3.95 -21.76
N HIS A 337 -10.39 -4.66 -20.99
CA HIS A 337 -10.25 -4.46 -19.55
C HIS A 337 -9.27 -3.34 -19.19
N GLY A 338 -8.45 -2.90 -20.16
CA GLY A 338 -7.45 -1.85 -19.99
C GLY A 338 -6.16 -2.36 -19.38
N THR A 339 -5.41 -1.47 -18.75
CA THR A 339 -4.16 -1.82 -18.06
C THR A 339 -4.44 -2.48 -16.72
N GLU A 340 -3.73 -3.58 -16.46
CA GLU A 340 -3.74 -4.28 -15.19
C GLU A 340 -2.33 -4.51 -14.67
N CYS A 341 -2.19 -4.48 -13.34
CA CYS A 341 -0.93 -4.73 -12.66
C CYS A 341 -0.78 -6.23 -12.33
N LEU A 342 0.39 -6.76 -12.64
CA LEU A 342 0.82 -8.12 -12.38
C LEU A 342 2.03 -8.12 -11.46
N PHE A 343 2.19 -9.19 -10.67
CA PHE A 343 3.46 -9.51 -10.03
C PHE A 343 4.05 -10.73 -10.71
N LEU A 344 5.22 -10.56 -11.31
CA LEU A 344 5.96 -11.66 -11.91
C LEU A 344 6.82 -12.32 -10.84
N GLU A 345 6.73 -13.64 -10.78
CA GLU A 345 7.54 -14.52 -9.96
C GLU A 345 8.41 -15.37 -10.87
N TYR A 346 9.68 -15.54 -10.49
CA TYR A 346 10.54 -16.55 -11.08
C TYR A 346 10.81 -17.67 -10.06
N ASP A 347 10.40 -18.88 -10.42
CA ASP A 347 10.68 -20.10 -9.68
C ASP A 347 11.94 -20.76 -10.27
N ALA A 348 13.06 -20.65 -9.55
CA ALA A 348 14.33 -21.22 -10.00
C ALA A 348 14.34 -22.75 -10.05
N VAL A 349 13.58 -23.42 -9.17
CA VAL A 349 13.55 -24.88 -9.06
C VAL A 349 12.84 -25.46 -10.27
N GLU A 350 11.66 -24.92 -10.57
CA GLU A 350 10.87 -25.37 -11.71
C GLU A 350 11.38 -24.76 -13.03
N SER A 351 12.11 -23.65 -12.95
CA SER A 351 12.52 -22.81 -14.08
C SER A 351 11.31 -22.27 -14.84
N VAL A 352 10.37 -21.72 -14.08
CA VAL A 352 9.08 -21.18 -14.56
C VAL A 352 8.96 -19.72 -14.15
N VAL A 353 8.41 -18.89 -15.03
CA VAL A 353 7.97 -17.53 -14.66
C VAL A 353 6.46 -17.50 -14.64
N ARG A 354 5.88 -16.99 -13.54
CA ARG A 354 4.44 -16.87 -13.32
C ARG A 354 4.04 -15.41 -13.19
N ALA A 355 2.91 -15.03 -13.76
CA ALA A 355 2.36 -13.69 -13.61
C ALA A 355 1.06 -13.70 -12.82
N TRP A 356 1.11 -13.16 -11.61
CA TRP A 356 -0.02 -13.10 -10.69
C TRP A 356 -0.76 -11.77 -10.82
N LYS A 357 -2.08 -11.80 -11.04
CA LYS A 357 -2.91 -10.59 -11.13
C LYS A 357 -2.93 -9.87 -9.79
N ILE A 358 -2.38 -8.66 -9.71
CA ILE A 358 -2.54 -7.77 -8.55
C ILE A 358 -3.84 -6.97 -8.70
N THR A 359 -4.10 -6.51 -9.92
CA THR A 359 -5.43 -6.12 -10.35
C THR A 359 -5.92 -7.10 -11.41
N GLY A 360 -7.24 -7.28 -11.51
CA GLY A 360 -7.85 -8.20 -12.46
C GLY A 360 -9.17 -7.72 -13.04
N ASP A 361 -9.91 -8.65 -13.60
CA ASP A 361 -11.23 -8.43 -14.16
C ASP A 361 -12.21 -9.57 -13.78
N ALA A 362 -13.37 -9.61 -14.44
CA ALA A 362 -14.41 -10.61 -14.19
C ALA A 362 -14.05 -12.02 -14.73
N HIS A 363 -13.18 -12.10 -15.74
CA HIS A 363 -12.74 -13.33 -16.40
C HIS A 363 -11.46 -13.88 -15.79
N VAL A 364 -10.48 -13.00 -15.51
CA VAL A 364 -9.24 -13.35 -14.79
C VAL A 364 -9.12 -12.44 -13.56
N PRO A 365 -9.70 -12.86 -12.42
CA PRO A 365 -9.67 -12.07 -11.19
C PRO A 365 -8.26 -11.83 -10.66
N ARG A 366 -8.12 -10.78 -9.84
CA ARG A 366 -6.94 -10.58 -8.99
C ARG A 366 -6.66 -11.85 -8.15
N GLY A 367 -5.40 -12.03 -7.78
CA GLY A 367 -4.92 -13.16 -7.01
C GLY A 367 -4.71 -14.44 -7.84
N VAL A 368 -5.17 -14.46 -9.09
CA VAL A 368 -5.02 -15.62 -9.99
C VAL A 368 -3.76 -15.50 -10.82
N CYS A 369 -3.10 -16.63 -11.09
CA CYS A 369 -2.02 -16.70 -12.08
C CYS A 369 -2.63 -16.49 -13.48
N SER A 370 -2.31 -15.36 -14.11
CA SER A 370 -2.79 -15.01 -15.44
C SER A 370 -2.17 -15.90 -16.50
N TRP A 371 -0.86 -16.12 -16.39
CA TRP A 371 -0.08 -16.92 -17.32
C TRP A 371 1.20 -17.41 -16.66
N GLU A 372 1.77 -18.47 -17.21
CA GLU A 372 3.08 -18.98 -16.85
C GLU A 372 3.85 -19.46 -18.09
N ILE A 373 5.18 -19.37 -18.04
CA ILE A 373 6.09 -19.80 -19.11
C ILE A 373 7.14 -20.78 -18.58
N GLU A 374 7.41 -21.84 -19.35
CA GLU A 374 8.41 -22.86 -19.05
C GLU A 374 9.75 -22.52 -19.73
N LEU A 375 10.74 -22.03 -18.97
CA LEU A 375 12.02 -21.58 -19.55
C LEU A 375 12.86 -22.72 -20.13
N LYS A 376 12.56 -23.97 -19.74
CA LYS A 376 13.21 -25.19 -20.26
C LYS A 376 12.73 -25.58 -21.66
N ARG A 377 11.67 -24.95 -22.18
CA ARG A 377 11.06 -25.26 -23.47
C ARG A 377 11.07 -24.06 -24.41
N PRO A 378 12.24 -23.70 -24.99
CA PRO A 378 12.30 -22.64 -25.97
C PRO A 378 11.56 -23.04 -27.26
N THR A 379 10.85 -22.10 -27.87
CA THR A 379 10.19 -22.30 -29.17
C THR A 379 11.02 -21.70 -30.30
N SER A 380 10.98 -22.30 -31.48
CA SER A 380 11.78 -21.89 -32.66
C SER A 380 11.14 -20.79 -33.50
N ASP A 381 10.04 -20.19 -33.04
CA ASP A 381 9.12 -19.44 -33.90
C ASP A 381 9.56 -18.02 -34.24
N PHE A 382 10.67 -17.53 -33.67
CA PHE A 382 11.13 -16.16 -33.88
C PHE A 382 12.64 -16.10 -34.13
N GLY A 383 13.07 -15.13 -34.96
CA GLY A 383 14.46 -14.96 -35.36
C GLY A 383 15.44 -14.75 -34.19
N PRO A 384 16.76 -14.72 -34.44
CA PRO A 384 17.82 -14.84 -33.42
C PRO A 384 17.84 -13.73 -32.35
N SER A 385 17.03 -12.69 -32.49
CA SER A 385 16.93 -11.55 -31.56
C SER A 385 15.77 -11.65 -30.55
N ARG A 386 15.02 -12.76 -30.52
CA ARG A 386 13.87 -12.94 -29.61
C ARG A 386 13.98 -14.25 -28.85
N ARG A 387 13.65 -14.19 -27.56
CA ARG A 387 13.49 -15.36 -26.69
C ARG A 387 12.01 -15.70 -26.64
N SER A 388 11.67 -16.93 -26.97
CA SER A 388 10.30 -17.43 -26.92
C SER A 388 10.27 -18.79 -26.25
N TYR A 389 9.27 -18.99 -25.41
CA TYR A 389 9.12 -20.17 -24.55
C TYR A 389 7.68 -20.67 -24.64
N GLU A 390 7.48 -21.97 -24.45
CA GLU A 390 6.14 -22.52 -24.25
C GLU A 390 5.53 -21.96 -22.96
N GLY A 391 4.22 -21.73 -22.97
CA GLY A 391 3.49 -21.20 -21.82
C GLY A 391 1.99 -21.37 -21.97
N GLN A 392 1.27 -21.10 -20.89
CA GLN A 392 -0.19 -21.21 -20.83
C GLN A 392 -0.82 -20.02 -20.10
N GLY A 393 -2.10 -19.78 -20.36
CA GLY A 393 -2.89 -18.74 -19.71
C GLY A 393 -3.26 -17.57 -20.63
N THR A 394 -3.71 -16.47 -20.03
CA THR A 394 -4.11 -15.23 -20.70
C THR A 394 -2.99 -14.21 -20.63
N LEU A 395 -2.38 -13.90 -21.77
CA LEU A 395 -1.34 -12.87 -21.90
C LEU A 395 -1.93 -11.48 -22.12
N ALA A 396 -1.14 -10.44 -21.86
CA ALA A 396 -1.44 -9.09 -22.29
C ALA A 396 -1.14 -8.98 -23.81
N PRO A 397 -2.13 -8.93 -24.71
CA PRO A 397 -1.91 -8.97 -26.16
C PRO A 397 -1.04 -7.83 -26.70
N ARG A 398 -0.90 -6.73 -25.97
CA ARG A 398 -0.09 -5.57 -26.39
C ARG A 398 1.17 -5.36 -25.54
N GLY A 399 1.59 -6.40 -24.84
CA GLY A 399 2.84 -6.42 -24.09
C GLY A 399 2.73 -5.87 -22.67
N PHE A 400 3.90 -5.70 -22.05
CA PHE A 400 4.09 -5.28 -20.67
C PHE A 400 5.06 -4.09 -20.62
N VAL A 401 4.91 -3.24 -19.61
CA VAL A 401 5.86 -2.17 -19.26
C VAL A 401 6.17 -2.16 -17.77
#